data_AF-A0A7C7K1W9-F1
#
_entry.id   AF-A0A7C7K1W9-F1
#
_cell.length_a   1.000
_cell.length_b   1.000
_cell.length_c   1.000
_cell.angle_alpha   90.00
_cell.angle_beta   90.00
_cell.angle_gamma   90.00
#
_symmetry.space_group_name_H-M   'P 1'
#
loop_
_entity.id
_entity.type
_entity.pdbx_description
1 polymer ?
#
loop_
_entity_poly.entity_id
_entity_poly.type
_entity_poly.pdbx_seq_one_letter_code
_entity_poly.pdbx_strand_id
1 'polypeptide(L)' 'ARERNIGWRIDYFFTNQEFANQIANADIHENVMGSDHCPIFLELSDNF' A
#
# COMPACT_ATOMS: atom_id res chain seq x y z
N ALA A 1 -4.43 -18.20 -0.72
CA ALA A 1 -3.86 -17.22 0.23
C ALA A 1 -4.90 -16.18 0.62
N ARG A 2 -5.31 -15.32 -0.33
CA ARG A 2 -6.26 -14.21 -0.13
C ARG A 2 -7.58 -14.60 0.56
N GLU A 3 -8.27 -15.62 0.07
CA GLU A 3 -9.57 -16.06 0.62
C GLU A 3 -9.55 -16.42 2.11
N ARG A 4 -8.41 -16.90 2.62
CA ARG A 4 -8.26 -17.29 4.03
C ARG A 4 -7.57 -16.23 4.88
N ASN A 5 -7.24 -15.08 4.28
CA ASN A 5 -6.37 -14.05 4.86
C ASN A 5 -5.05 -14.62 5.42
N ILE A 6 -4.44 -15.57 4.67
CA ILE A 6 -3.13 -16.15 5.00
C ILE A 6 -2.17 -15.77 3.88
N GLY A 7 -1.27 -14.84 4.17
CA GLY A 7 -0.34 -14.28 3.20
C GLY A 7 0.83 -13.56 3.84
N TRP A 8 1.66 -12.95 2.99
CA TRP A 8 2.87 -12.23 3.38
C TRP A 8 2.72 -10.78 2.92
N ARG A 9 3.24 -9.83 3.71
CA ARG A 9 3.36 -8.43 3.28
C ARG A 9 4.69 -8.26 2.57
N ILE A 10 4.68 -8.28 1.24
CA ILE A 10 5.90 -8.24 0.41
C ILE A 10 5.97 -7.05 -0.55
N ASP A 11 4.91 -6.25 -0.61
CA ASP A 11 4.82 -5.04 -1.42
C ASP A 11 5.01 -3.80 -0.51
N TYR A 12 5.86 -2.86 -0.93
CA TYR A 12 6.26 -1.69 -0.13
C TYR A 12 6.45 -0.43 -0.97
N PHE A 13 6.08 0.71 -0.40
CA PHE A 13 6.59 2.01 -0.82
C PHE A 13 7.73 2.42 0.12
N PHE A 14 8.91 2.69 -0.45
CA PHE A 14 10.04 3.23 0.31
C PHE A 14 10.15 4.73 0.10
N THR A 15 10.46 5.44 1.16
CA THR A 15 10.71 6.88 1.11
C THR A 15 11.86 7.28 2.04
N ASN A 16 12.42 8.46 1.81
CA ASN A 16 13.37 9.05 2.73
C ASN A 16 12.64 9.71 3.92
N GLN A 17 13.38 10.04 4.97
CA GLN A 17 12.79 10.61 6.18
C GLN A 17 12.17 12.00 5.95
N GLU A 18 12.75 12.79 5.03
CA GLU A 18 12.27 14.14 4.71
C GLU A 18 10.89 14.12 4.03
N PHE A 19 10.65 13.13 3.18
CA PHE A 19 9.40 12.99 2.43
C PHE A 19 8.32 12.24 3.21
N ALA A 20 8.65 11.60 4.33
CA ALA A 20 7.67 10.88 5.16
C ALA A 20 6.49 11.77 5.58
N ASN A 21 6.73 13.07 5.79
CA ASN A 21 5.69 14.05 6.15
C ASN A 21 4.71 14.39 5.00
N GLN A 22 5.01 13.95 3.77
CA GLN A 22 4.14 14.14 2.61
C GLN A 22 3.20 12.95 2.37
N ILE A 23 3.29 11.90 3.20
CA ILE A 23 2.40 10.74 3.13
C ILE A 23 1.13 11.06 3.90
N ALA A 24 0.00 11.18 3.20
CA ALA A 24 -1.31 11.43 3.79
C ALA A 24 -1.98 10.13 4.27
N ASN A 25 -1.86 9.05 3.50
CA ASN A 25 -2.47 7.76 3.80
C ASN A 25 -1.73 6.60 3.12
N ALA A 26 -1.89 5.38 3.64
CA ALA A 26 -1.43 4.16 3.00
C ALA A 26 -2.39 3.01 3.33
N ASP A 27 -2.74 2.18 2.34
CA ASP A 27 -3.71 1.10 2.52
C ASP A 27 -3.40 -0.13 1.64
N ILE A 28 -4.06 -1.25 1.92
CA ILE A 28 -4.00 -2.50 1.17
C ILE A 28 -5.40 -2.81 0.64
N HIS A 29 -5.57 -2.82 -0.68
CA HIS A 29 -6.87 -3.05 -1.32
C HIS A 29 -7.13 -4.54 -1.52
N GLU A 30 -7.31 -5.28 -0.42
CA GLU A 30 -7.43 -6.75 -0.40
C GLU A 30 -8.62 -7.33 -1.18
N ASN A 31 -9.62 -6.50 -1.51
CA ASN A 31 -10.80 -6.90 -2.27
C ASN A 31 -10.62 -6.79 -3.80
N VAL A 32 -9.54 -6.18 -4.29
CA VAL A 32 -9.29 -6.01 -5.73
C VAL A 32 -8.69 -7.28 -6.32
N MET A 33 -9.45 -7.99 -7.14
CA MET A 33 -9.05 -9.29 -7.72
C MET A 33 -8.37 -9.14 -9.09
N GLY A 34 -7.67 -10.20 -9.54
CA GLY A 34 -7.00 -10.25 -10.85
C GLY A 34 -5.52 -10.64 -10.78
N SER A 35 -4.95 -10.68 -9.58
CA SER A 35 -3.60 -11.13 -9.27
C SER A 35 -3.59 -11.91 -7.94
N ASP A 36 -2.56 -12.71 -7.71
CA ASP A 36 -2.28 -13.39 -6.45
C ASP A 36 -1.80 -12.42 -5.35
N HIS A 37 -1.28 -11.25 -5.75
CA HIS A 37 -1.05 -10.10 -4.89
C HIS A 37 -2.26 -9.16 -4.85
N CYS A 38 -2.43 -8.43 -3.75
CA CYS A 38 -3.38 -7.32 -3.67
C CYS A 38 -2.64 -5.99 -3.91
N PRO A 39 -3.29 -4.99 -4.54
CA PRO A 39 -2.70 -3.68 -4.70
C PRO A 39 -2.44 -3.01 -3.34
N ILE A 40 -1.33 -2.30 -3.23
CA ILE A 40 -1.06 -1.36 -2.14
C ILE A 40 -1.24 0.07 -2.65
N PHE A 41 -1.72 0.95 -1.77
CA PHE A 41 -2.08 2.33 -2.07
C PHE A 41 -1.28 3.28 -1.18
N LEU A 42 -0.89 4.43 -1.75
CA LEU A 42 -0.25 5.53 -1.05
C LEU A 42 -0.89 6.84 -1.53
N GLU A 43 -1.40 7.63 -0.58
CA GLU A 43 -1.91 8.97 -0.83
C GLU A 43 -0.86 9.98 -0.36
N LEU A 44 -0.63 11.00 -1.18
CA LEU A 44 0.28 12.09 -0.88
C LEU A 44 -0.52 13.34 -0.53
N SER A 45 0.03 14.19 0.33
CA SER A 45 -0.56 15.48 0.68
C SER A 45 -0.60 16.41 -0.54
N ASP A 46 -1.71 17.13 -0.75
CA ASP A 46 -1.98 18.00 -1.92
C ASP A 46 -1.07 19.25 -2.05
N ASN A 47 -0.02 19.40 -1.26
CA ASN A 47 0.81 20.61 -1.21
C ASN A 47 1.95 20.63 -2.26
N PHE A 48 1.65 20.28 -3.51
CA PHE A 48 2.61 20.41 -4.62
C PHE A 48 2.67 21.84 -5.18
#